data_AF-A0A355I830-F1
#
_entry.id   AF-A0A355I830-F1
#
_cell.length_a   1.000
_cell.length_b   1.000
_cell.length_c   1.000
_cell.angle_alpha   90.00
_cell.angle_beta   90.00
_cell.angle_gamma   90.00
#
_symmetry.space_group_name_H-M   'P 1'
#
loop_
_entity.id
_entity.type
_entity.pdbx_description
1 polymer ?
#
loop_
_entity_poly.entity_id
_entity_poly.type
_entity_poly.pdbx_seq_one_letter_code
_entity_poly.pdbx_strand_id
1 'polypeptide(L)' 'MGIIYWTNKQTGIKYAYSNEAYWDKNKKQSRAKRKLLGRVDPETGESVPTGAYKKTNIINSLLLDLGRK' A
#
# COMPACT_ATOMS: atom_id res chain seq x y z
N MET A 1 4.92 15.34 -7.99
CA MET A 1 4.49 14.38 -6.95
C MET A 1 3.22 14.90 -6.32
N GLY A 2 2.21 14.06 -6.09
CA GLY A 2 0.96 14.53 -5.47
C GLY A 2 0.31 13.45 -4.61
N ILE A 3 -0.55 13.87 -3.67
CA ILE A 3 -1.35 12.95 -2.86
C ILE A 3 -2.71 12.79 -3.52
N ILE A 4 -3.15 11.55 -3.72
CA ILE A 4 -4.46 11.22 -4.25
C ILE A 4 -5.25 10.49 -3.18
N TYR A 5 -6.52 10.85 -3.05
CA TYR A 5 -7.46 10.17 -2.18
C TYR A 5 -8.36 9.23 -2.96
N TRP A 6 -8.54 8.03 -2.45
CA TRP A 6 -9.46 7.06 -3.02
C TRP A 6 -10.39 6.53 -1.94
N THR A 7 -11.69 6.64 -2.18
CA THR A 7 -12.71 6.11 -1.28
C THR A 7 -13.19 4.76 -1.81
N ASN A 8 -13.08 3.72 -0.99
CA ASN A 8 -13.69 2.44 -1.27
C ASN A 8 -15.22 2.59 -1.14
N LYS A 9 -15.94 2.45 -2.26
CA LYS A 9 -17.40 2.65 -2.30
C LYS A 9 -18.19 1.62 -1.50
N GLN A 10 -17.64 0.42 -1.28
CA GLN A 10 -18.32 -0.64 -0.53
C GLN A 10 -18.21 -0.43 0.98
N THR A 11 -17.04 0.01 1.47
CA THR A 11 -16.76 0.15 2.91
C THR A 11 -16.80 1.60 3.41
N GLY A 12 -16.86 2.57 2.51
CA GLY A 12 -16.76 4.00 2.83
C GLY A 12 -15.36 4.47 3.24
N ILE A 13 -14.38 3.56 3.31
CA ILE A 13 -13.04 3.87 3.81
C ILE A 13 -12.26 4.69 2.78
N LYS A 14 -11.72 5.83 3.20
CA LYS A 14 -10.85 6.70 2.40
C LYS A 14 -9.39 6.34 2.62
N TYR A 15 -8.62 6.31 1.55
CA TYR A 15 -7.19 5.99 1.55
C TYR A 15 -6.39 7.08 0.85
N ALA A 16 -5.18 7.34 1.35
CA ALA A 16 -4.24 8.28 0.77
C ALA A 16 -3.12 7.54 0.04
N TYR A 17 -2.79 8.00 -1.16
CA TYR A 17 -1.71 7.45 -1.99
C TYR A 17 -0.76 8.54 -2.43
N SER A 18 0.55 8.30 -2.32
CA SER A 18 1.55 9.08 -3.05
C SER A 18 1.50 8.67 -4.52
N ASN A 19 1.41 9.66 -5.41
CA ASN A 19 1.31 9.48 -6.84
C ASN A 19 2.51 10.10 -7.56
N GLU A 20 3.29 9.25 -8.20
CA GLU A 20 4.46 9.62 -9.00
C GLU A 20 4.16 9.34 -10.47
N ALA A 21 4.00 10.39 -11.27
CA ALA A 21 3.83 10.26 -12.72
C ALA A 21 5.19 10.05 -13.40
N TYR A 22 5.23 9.17 -14.39
CA TYR A 22 6.40 8.88 -15.20
C TYR A 22 6.00 8.60 -16.65
N TRP A 23 6.89 8.91 -17.58
CA TRP A 23 6.71 8.53 -18.98
C TRP A 23 7.17 7.08 -19.20
N ASP A 24 6.25 6.20 -19.60
CA ASP A 24 6.57 4.83 -19.95
C ASP A 24 7.01 4.77 -21.42
N LYS A 25 8.32 4.65 -21.65
CA LYS A 25 8.92 4.61 -23.00
C LYS A 25 8.48 3.39 -23.81
N ASN A 26 8.24 2.25 -23.16
CA ASN A 26 7.84 1.02 -23.84
C ASN A 26 6.41 1.13 -24.36
N LYS A 27 5.53 1.66 -23.51
CA LYS A 27 4.11 1.83 -23.83
C LYS A 27 3.78 3.17 -24.47
N LYS A 28 4.79 4.04 -24.67
CA LYS A 28 4.70 5.39 -25.23
C LYS A 28 3.54 6.23 -24.65
N GLN A 29 3.36 6.17 -23.34
CA GLN A 29 2.28 6.91 -22.68
C GLN A 29 2.64 7.32 -21.25
N SER A 30 1.97 8.35 -20.74
CA SER A 30 2.08 8.75 -19.33
C SER A 30 1.46 7.68 -18.43
N ARG A 31 2.18 7.30 -17.38
CA ARG A 31 1.75 6.35 -16.36
C ARG A 31 2.03 6.91 -14.98
N ALA A 32 1.46 6.29 -13.96
CA ALA A 32 1.70 6.68 -12.58
C ALA A 32 1.94 5.46 -11.69
N LYS A 33 2.90 5.57 -10.78
CA LYS A 33 3.10 4.64 -9.68
C LYS A 33 2.43 5.22 -8.44
N ARG A 34 1.66 4.37 -7.74
CA ARG A 34 0.97 4.74 -6.51
C ARG A 34 1.49 3.93 -5.35
N LYS A 35 1.85 4.60 -4.25
CA LYS A 35 2.22 3.97 -2.98
C LYS A 35 1.17 4.31 -1.94
N LEU A 36 0.62 3.29 -1.26
CA LEU A 36 -0.30 3.50 -0.15
C LEU A 36 0.45 4.20 0.99
N LEU A 37 -0.06 5.35 1.42
CA LEU A 37 0.45 6.08 2.58
C LEU A 37 -0.28 5.65 3.85
N GLY A 38 -1.59 5.43 3.73
CA GLY A 38 -2.41 5.01 4.87
C GLY A 38 -3.90 5.17 4.61
N ARG A 39 -4.67 4.85 5.65
CA ARG A 39 -6.10 5.10 5.72
C ARG A 39 -6.33 6.52 6.22
N VAL A 40 -7.27 7.24 5.63
CA VAL A 40 -7.62 8.59 6.07
C VAL A 40 -8.66 8.47 7.17
N ASP A 41 -8.37 9.07 8.32
CA ASP A 41 -9.34 9.20 9.40
C ASP A 41 -10.41 10.22 8.99
N PRO A 42 -11.71 9.85 9.02
CA PRO A 42 -12.79 10.74 8.63
C PRO A 42 -12.94 11.98 9.52
N GLU A 43 -12.50 11.95 10.79
CA GLU A 43 -12.66 13.10 11.70
C GLU A 43 -11.51 14.10 11.58
N THR A 44 -10.28 13.61 11.51
CA THR A 44 -9.08 14.46 11.46
C THR A 44 -8.64 14.81 10.02
N GLY A 45 -9.02 13.99 9.03
CA GLY A 45 -8.53 14.09 7.67
C GLY A 45 -7.07 13.68 7.49
N GLU A 46 -6.40 13.25 8.57
CA GLU A 46 -5.01 12.80 8.54
C GLU A 46 -4.89 11.36 8.03
N SER A 47 -3.75 11.05 7.41
CA SER A 47 -3.46 9.68 6.95
C SER A 47 -2.84 8.87 8.08
N VAL A 48 -3.61 7.96 8.67
CA VAL A 48 -3.14 6.98 9.64
C VAL A 48 -2.43 5.83 8.91
N PRO A 49 -1.16 5.52 9.24
CA PRO A 49 -0.44 4.42 8.62
C PRO A 49 -1.16 3.11 8.92
N THR A 50 -1.67 2.45 7.89
CA THR A 50 -2.19 1.09 8.03
C THR A 50 -1.00 0.18 8.29
N GLY A 51 -0.99 -0.52 9.43
CA GLY A 51 0.12 -1.39 9.84
C GLY A 51 0.64 -2.24 8.66
N ALA A 52 1.96 -2.25 8.48
CA ALA A 52 2.56 -2.96 7.37
C ALA A 52 2.16 -4.44 7.42
N TYR A 53 1.63 -4.95 6.31
CA TYR A 53 1.41 -6.39 6.15
C TYR A 53 2.78 -7.08 6.23
N LYS A 54 3.09 -7.70 7.37
CA LYS A 54 4.27 -8.56 7.50
C LYS A 54 4.00 -9.80 6.65
N LYS A 55 4.63 -9.87 5.49
CA LYS A 55 4.65 -11.10 4.69
C LYS A 55 5.51 -12.12 5.45
N THR A 56 4.87 -12.93 6.29
CA THR A 56 5.56 -14.04 6.95
C THR A 56 6.02 -15.00 5.86
N ASN A 57 7.33 -15.17 5.68
CA ASN A 57 7.87 -16.24 4.85
C ASN A 57 7.64 -17.56 5.58
N ILE A 58 6.47 -18.16 5.37
CA ILE A 58 6.01 -19.41 5.99
C ILE A 58 7.04 -20.54 5.82
N ILE A 59 7.80 -20.53 4.72
CA ILE A 59 8.82 -21.54 4.40
C ILE A 59 9.95 -21.54 5.43
N ASN A 60 10.43 -20.38 5.88
CA ASN A 60 11.55 -20.31 6.83
C ASN A 60 11.12 -20.57 8.28
N SER A 61 9.88 -20.23 8.65
CA SER A 61 9.38 -20.52 10.00
C SER A 61 9.14 -22.01 10.22
N LEU A 62 8.58 -22.72 9.23
CA LEU A 62 8.36 -24.16 9.32
C LEU A 62 9.67 -24.97 9.37
N LEU A 63 10.72 -24.51 8.67
CA LEU A 63 12.03 -25.16 8.70
C LEU A 63 12.77 -24.95 10.04
N LEU A 64 12.55 -23.80 10.72
CA LEU A 64 13.11 -23.57 12.06
C LEU A 64 12.47 -24.46 13.13
N ASP A 65 11.17 -24.77 13.01
CA ASP A 65 10.43 -25.61 13.96
C ASP A 65 10.81 -27.11 13.84
N LEU A 66 11.21 -27.55 12.65
CA LEU A 66 11.66 -28.93 12.39
C LEU A 66 13.10 -29.21 12.85
N GLY A 67 13.92 -28.17 13.02
CA GLY A 67 15.33 -28.28 13.42
C GLY A 67 15.58 -28.16 14.93
N ARG A 68 14.53 -28.12 15.76
CA ARG A 68 14.62 -27.92 17.22
C ARG A 68 14.21 -29.15 18.03
N LYS A 69 14.42 -30.36 17.48
CA LYS A 69 14.36 -31.63 18.22
C LYS A 69 15.73 -32.24 18.39
#